data_AF-A0A9D6W2L5-F1
#
_entry.id   AF-A0A9D6W2L5-F1
#
_cell.length_a   1.000
_cell.length_b   1.000
_cell.length_c   1.000
_cell.angle_alpha   90.00
_cell.angle_beta   90.00
_cell.angle_gamma   90.00
#
_symmetry.space_group_name_H-M   'P 1'
#
loop_
_entity.id
_entity.type
_entity.pdbx_description
1 polymer ?
#
loop_
_entity_poly.entity_id
_entity_poly.type
_entity_poly.pdbx_seq_one_letter_code
_entity_poly.pdbx_strand_id
1 'polypeptide(L)'
;FTPIARPTSKWKKAYKRRTAIERVNSRIDQVLHFEHHTIRGQAKMETRVTLALIVMLAMALGRIRANQADLMRSLTAPVRRAS
;
A
#
# COMPACT_ATOMS: atom_id res chain seq x y z
N PHE A 1 20.90 11.30 8.26
CA PHE A 1 20.89 12.63 7.62
C PHE A 1 19.80 12.65 6.55
N THR A 2 18.96 13.69 6.48
CA THR A 2 18.02 13.84 5.35
C THR A 2 18.64 14.74 4.29
N PRO A 3 18.69 14.33 3.01
CA PRO A 3 19.39 15.07 1.95
C PRO A 3 18.71 16.42 1.59
N ILE A 4 17.52 16.70 2.15
CA ILE A 4 16.78 17.94 1.94
C ILE A 4 16.67 18.68 3.28
N ALA A 5 17.05 19.96 3.29
CA ALA A 5 16.91 20.81 4.45
C ALA A 5 15.42 21.02 4.82
N ARG A 6 15.08 20.79 6.09
CA ARG A 6 13.71 20.87 6.64
C ARG A 6 12.95 22.18 6.38
N PRO A 7 13.57 23.38 6.46
CA PRO A 7 12.81 24.63 6.26
C PRO A 7 12.42 24.88 4.80
N THR A 8 12.91 24.09 3.85
CA THR A 8 12.68 24.33 2.42
C THR A 8 11.26 23.93 1.98
N SER A 9 10.74 24.62 0.96
CA SER A 9 9.50 24.22 0.28
C SER A 9 9.60 22.82 -0.33
N LYS A 10 10.81 22.42 -0.77
CA LYS A 10 11.14 21.07 -1.25
C LYS A 10 10.88 20.01 -0.17
N TRP A 11 11.29 20.27 1.07
CA TRP A 11 10.98 19.39 2.21
C TRP A 11 9.48 19.28 2.42
N LYS A 12 8.76 20.40 2.49
CA LYS A 12 7.29 20.40 2.68
C LYS A 12 6.58 19.56 1.62
N LYS A 13 6.97 19.71 0.34
CA LYS A 13 6.40 18.94 -0.78
C LYS A 13 6.71 17.45 -0.68
N ALA A 14 7.94 17.08 -0.33
CA ALA A 14 8.33 15.69 -0.15
C ALA A 14 7.62 15.05 1.05
N TYR A 15 7.62 15.74 2.20
CA TYR A 15 7.00 15.29 3.43
C TYR A 15 5.48 15.14 3.30
N LYS A 16 4.81 15.96 2.49
CA LYS A 16 3.37 15.80 2.17
C LYS A 16 3.05 14.44 1.53
N ARG A 17 4.03 13.78 0.88
CA ARG A 17 3.85 12.44 0.32
C ARG A 17 3.91 11.33 1.38
N ARG A 18 4.33 11.62 2.62
CA ARG A 18 4.39 10.62 3.72
C ARG A 18 3.07 9.90 3.92
N THR A 19 1.95 10.63 3.79
CA THR A 19 0.61 10.09 4.05
C THR A 19 0.26 8.99 3.03
N ALA A 20 0.83 9.01 1.83
CA ALA A 20 0.69 7.91 0.88
C ALA A 20 1.40 6.64 1.38
N ILE A 21 2.59 6.78 1.96
CA ILE A 21 3.36 5.67 2.54
C ILE A 21 2.66 5.13 3.79
N GLU A 22 2.17 6.00 4.68
CA GLU A 22 1.43 5.61 5.89
C GLU A 22 0.18 4.79 5.55
N ARG A 23 -0.53 5.14 4.48
CA ARG A 23 -1.66 4.33 3.98
C ARG A 23 -1.25 2.96 3.46
N VAL A 24 -0.05 2.83 2.87
CA VAL A 24 0.47 1.53 2.46
C VAL A 24 0.81 0.69 3.70
N ASN A 25 1.50 1.28 4.68
CA ASN A 25 1.86 0.60 5.92
C ASN A 25 0.61 0.14 6.69
N SER A 26 -0.40 1.01 6.84
CA SER A 26 -1.67 0.65 7.50
C SER A 26 -2.39 -0.53 6.82
N ARG A 27 -2.30 -0.66 5.48
CA ARG A 27 -2.88 -1.82 4.78
C ARG A 27 -2.09 -3.11 5.03
N ILE A 28 -0.76 -3.02 5.06
CA ILE A 28 0.09 -4.17 5.39
C ILE A 28 -0.22 -4.65 6.81
N ASP A 29 -0.37 -3.72 7.74
CA ASP A 29 -0.59 -3.99 9.16
C ASP A 29 -2.01 -4.56 9.43
N GLN A 30 -3.05 -3.83 9.02
CA GLN A 30 -4.45 -4.12 9.37
C GLN A 30 -5.17 -5.01 8.35
N VAL A 31 -4.95 -4.82 7.05
CA VAL A 31 -5.71 -5.56 6.02
C VAL A 31 -5.09 -6.93 5.76
N LEU A 32 -3.75 -6.99 5.76
CA LEU A 32 -3.01 -8.25 5.62
C LEU A 32 -2.64 -8.87 6.98
N HIS A 33 -3.12 -8.27 8.07
CA HIS A 33 -3.06 -8.77 9.44
C HIS A 33 -1.63 -9.08 9.93
N PHE A 34 -0.63 -8.33 9.46
CA PHE A 34 0.75 -8.48 9.95
C PHE A 34 0.96 -7.84 11.34
N GLU A 35 -0.02 -7.09 11.85
CA GLU A 35 -0.06 -6.65 13.25
C GLU A 35 -0.05 -7.82 14.24
N HIS A 36 -0.57 -8.98 13.81
CA HIS A 36 -0.48 -10.22 14.56
C HIS A 36 0.85 -10.91 14.25
N HIS A 37 1.81 -10.72 15.15
CA HIS A 37 3.19 -11.21 15.05
C HIS A 37 3.31 -12.72 15.24
N THR A 38 2.63 -13.49 14.39
CA THR A 38 2.61 -14.96 14.39
C THR A 38 3.75 -15.55 13.55
N ILE A 39 4.35 -14.74 12.67
CA ILE A 39 5.41 -15.16 11.76
C ILE A 39 6.77 -15.07 12.46
N ARG A 40 7.40 -16.23 12.70
CA ARG A 40 8.75 -16.30 13.26
C ARG A 40 9.81 -16.36 12.14
N GLY A 41 10.78 -15.45 12.21
CA GLY A 41 11.95 -15.39 11.33
C GLY A 41 11.87 -14.28 10.28
N GLN A 42 12.94 -13.48 10.19
CA GLN A 42 13.01 -12.29 9.33
C GLN A 42 12.79 -12.64 7.86
N ALA A 43 13.45 -13.68 7.35
CA ALA A 43 13.28 -14.11 5.96
C ALA A 43 11.81 -14.44 5.61
N LYS A 44 11.09 -15.12 6.52
CA LYS A 44 9.67 -15.45 6.32
C LYS A 44 8.77 -14.22 6.34
N MET A 45 9.12 -13.21 7.13
CA MET A 45 8.41 -11.93 7.17
C MET A 45 8.68 -11.14 5.89
N GLU A 46 9.94 -11.06 5.46
CA GLU A 46 10.36 -10.37 4.25
C GLU A 46 9.68 -10.93 3.00
N THR A 47 9.61 -12.27 2.86
CA THR A 47 8.88 -12.91 1.75
C THR A 47 7.40 -12.53 1.74
N ARG A 48 6.74 -12.54 2.91
CA ARG A 48 5.31 -12.19 3.01
C ARG A 48 5.03 -10.72 2.72
N VAL A 49 5.86 -9.81 3.22
CA VAL A 49 5.76 -8.37 2.93
C VAL A 49 6.02 -8.10 1.45
N THR A 50 6.99 -8.77 0.86
CA THR A 50 7.28 -8.66 -0.58
C THR A 50 6.09 -9.11 -1.42
N LEU A 51 5.50 -10.27 -1.10
CA LEU A 51 4.32 -10.78 -1.79
C LEU A 51 3.12 -9.84 -1.63
N ALA A 52 2.89 -9.33 -0.41
CA ALA A 52 1.86 -8.34 -0.12
C ALA A 52 1.96 -7.10 -1.01
N LEU A 53 3.17 -6.55 -1.15
CA LEU A 53 3.44 -5.39 -2.00
C LEU A 53 3.16 -5.69 -3.49
N ILE A 54 3.60 -6.85 -3.97
CA ILE A 54 3.35 -7.29 -5.37
C ILE A 54 1.84 -7.39 -5.63
N VAL A 55 1.08 -8.02 -4.74
CA VAL A 55 -0.38 -8.18 -4.88
C VAL A 55 -1.08 -6.82 -4.88
N MET A 56 -0.69 -5.90 -3.99
CA MET A 56 -1.26 -4.55 -3.95
C MET A 56 -1.00 -3.77 -5.25
N LEU A 57 0.20 -3.91 -5.85
CA LEU A 57 0.54 -3.28 -7.13
C LEU A 57 -0.23 -3.89 -8.30
N ALA A 58 -0.28 -5.22 -8.38
CA ALA A 58 -0.99 -5.94 -9.43
C ALA A 58 -2.49 -5.60 -9.44
N MET A 59 -3.10 -5.52 -8.26
CA MET A 59 -4.49 -5.12 -8.08
C MET A 59 -4.75 -3.69 -8.53
N ALA A 60 -3.91 -2.73 -8.10
CA ALA A 60 -4.04 -1.35 -8.52
C ALA A 60 -3.94 -1.21 -10.05
N LEU A 61 -2.97 -1.89 -10.65
CA LEU A 61 -2.78 -1.91 -12.09
C LEU A 61 -4.00 -2.51 -12.82
N GLY A 62 -4.49 -3.67 -12.37
CA GLY A 62 -5.64 -4.34 -12.97
C GLY A 62 -6.90 -3.48 -12.94
N ARG A 63 -7.17 -2.82 -11.81
CA ARG A 63 -8.32 -1.91 -11.64
C ARG A 63 -8.23 -0.68 -12.53
N ILE A 64 -7.05 -0.06 -12.61
CA ILE A 64 -6.83 1.10 -13.47
C ILE A 64 -7.04 0.70 -14.95
N ARG A 65 -6.52 -0.47 -15.36
CA ARG A 65 -6.73 -1.00 -16.72
C ARG A 65 -8.20 -1.32 -17.01
N ALA A 66 -8.97 -1.72 -16.00
CA ALA A 66 -10.41 -1.95 -16.11
C ALA A 66 -11.26 -0.67 -15.97
N ASN A 67 -10.64 0.52 -15.99
CA ASN A 67 -11.31 1.82 -15.80
C ASN A 67 -12.04 1.96 -14.45
N GLN A 68 -11.53 1.29 -13.41
CA GLN A 68 -12.05 1.26 -12.02
C GLN A 68 -11.04 1.89 -11.05
N ALA A 69 -10.53 3.09 -11.38
CA ALA A 69 -9.47 3.72 -10.61
C ALA A 69 -9.87 4.00 -9.14
N ASP A 70 -11.13 4.32 -8.89
CA ASP A 70 -11.73 4.45 -7.56
C ASP A 70 -11.56 3.18 -6.71
N LEU A 71 -11.61 2.01 -7.35
CA LEU A 71 -11.45 0.69 -6.73
C LEU A 71 -10.01 0.17 -6.74
N MET A 72 -9.00 0.99 -7.08
CA MET A 72 -7.59 0.56 -7.20
C MET A 72 -7.01 -0.13 -5.95
N ARG A 73 -7.68 -0.01 -4.79
CA ARG A 73 -7.25 -0.60 -3.52
C ARG A 73 -8.14 -1.76 -3.05
N SER A 74 -9.22 -2.06 -3.77
CA SER A 74 -10.23 -3.04 -3.38
C SER A 74 -9.90 -4.44 -3.90
N LEU A 75 -9.84 -5.39 -2.97
CA LEU A 75 -9.73 -6.83 -3.24
C LEU A 75 -11.04 -7.43 -3.76
N THR A 76 -12.18 -6.81 -3.49
CA THR A 76 -13.49 -7.35 -3.84
C THR A 76 -13.94 -6.85 -5.21
N ALA A 77 -14.29 -7.76 -6.12
CA ALA A 77 -14.88 -7.39 -7.41
C ALA A 77 -16.10 -6.47 -7.18
N PRO A 78 -16.38 -5.50 -8.08
CA PRO A 78 -17.62 -4.74 -7.98
C PRO A 78 -18.76 -5.75 -8.04
N VAL A 79 -19.67 -5.72 -7.06
CA VAL A 79 -20.88 -6.55 -7.12
C VAL A 79 -21.58 -6.18 -8.42
N ARG A 80 -21.71 -7.14 -9.34
CA ARG A 80 -22.54 -6.96 -10.53
C ARG A 80 -23.94 -6.69 -10.00
N ARG A 81 -24.40 -5.45 -10.06
CA ARG A 81 -25.81 -5.14 -9.78
C ARG A 81 -26.59 -5.92 -10.84
N ALA A 82 -27.39 -6.89 -10.38
CA ALA A 82 -28.37 -7.50 -11.26
C ALA A 82 -29.31 -6.38 -11.70
N SER A 83 -29.28 -6.09 -12.99
CA SER A 83 -30.22 -5.22 -13.70
C SER A 83 -31.54 -5.94 -13.89
#